data_AF-A0AAX4FTF7-F1
#
_entry.id   AF-A0AAX4FTF7-F1
#
_cell.length_a   1.000
_cell.length_b   1.000
_cell.length_c   1.000
_cell.angle_alpha   90.00
_cell.angle_beta   90.00
_cell.angle_gamma   90.00
#
_symmetry.space_group_name_H-M   'P 1'
#
loop_
_entity.id
_entity.type
_entity.pdbx_description
1 polymer ?
#
loop_
_entity_poly.entity_id
_entity_poly.type
_entity_poly.pdbx_seq_one_letter_code
_entity_poly.pdbx_strand_id
1 'polypeptide(L)'
;MPNFCPECGNELISKNAEICPNCGVRLRGSGKSPGIAALCSFIFPGLGQVYNGDIGRGFLILLGTIVGSLFFVIPGLVVFIYGIYDAYATAKRMNTGEIPYREANALHMVLFVVLWFVGIAALFVMSAIIAAFVFGMAGAY
;
A
#
# COMPACT_ATOMS: atom_id res chain seq x y z
N MET A 1 10.85 -10.62 -21.14
CA MET A 1 12.14 -10.25 -20.52
C MET A 1 13.24 -10.75 -21.42
N PRO A 2 14.31 -9.96 -21.65
CA PRO A 2 15.43 -10.37 -22.50
C PRO A 2 16.07 -11.64 -21.93
N ASN A 3 16.50 -12.55 -22.81
CA ASN A 3 17.29 -13.73 -22.43
C ASN A 3 18.75 -13.36 -22.10
N PHE A 4 19.07 -12.08 -22.01
CA PHE A 4 20.43 -11.56 -21.87
C PHE A 4 20.51 -10.61 -20.67
N CYS A 5 21.66 -10.60 -20.01
CA CYS A 5 21.98 -9.71 -18.91
C CYS A 5 22.13 -8.26 -19.42
N PRO A 6 21.48 -7.26 -18.80
CA PRO A 6 21.57 -5.86 -19.25
C PRO A 6 22.95 -5.22 -18.98
N GLU A 7 23.72 -5.74 -18.03
CA GLU A 7 25.04 -5.21 -17.69
C GLU A 7 26.17 -5.82 -18.55
N CYS A 8 26.20 -7.15 -18.71
CA CYS A 8 27.31 -7.84 -19.39
C CYS A 8 26.97 -8.44 -20.74
N GLY A 9 25.69 -8.45 -21.15
CA GLY A 9 25.26 -8.95 -22.45
C GLY A 9 25.24 -10.48 -22.60
N ASN A 10 25.68 -11.27 -21.62
CA ASN A 10 25.64 -12.74 -21.70
C ASN A 10 24.21 -13.30 -21.54
N GLU A 11 23.95 -14.45 -22.15
CA GLU A 11 22.68 -15.17 -21.97
C GLU A 11 22.46 -15.59 -20.51
N LEU A 12 21.21 -15.47 -20.07
CA LEU A 12 20.76 -15.90 -18.76
C LEU A 12 20.32 -17.36 -18.85
N ILE A 13 20.87 -18.18 -17.95
CA ILE A 13 20.52 -19.61 -17.82
C ILE A 13 19.01 -19.80 -17.57
N SER A 14 18.38 -18.83 -16.89
CA SER A 14 16.92 -18.80 -16.74
C SER A 14 16.38 -17.38 -16.87
N LYS A 15 15.15 -17.26 -17.38
CA LYS A 15 14.41 -15.99 -17.46
C LYS A 15 14.12 -15.37 -16.08
N ASN A 16 14.26 -16.15 -15.01
CA ASN A 16 13.99 -15.78 -13.63
C ASN A 16 15.27 -15.74 -12.77
N ALA A 17 16.47 -15.68 -13.38
CA ALA A 17 17.71 -15.59 -12.63
C ALA A 17 17.70 -14.34 -11.73
N GLU A 18 17.95 -14.52 -10.42
CA GLU A 18 18.04 -13.41 -9.45
C GLU A 18 19.39 -12.69 -9.52
N ILE A 19 20.44 -13.43 -9.82
CA ILE A 19 21.81 -12.96 -9.97
C ILE A 19 22.36 -13.52 -11.29
N CYS A 20 23.03 -12.68 -12.08
CA CYS A 20 23.73 -13.15 -13.27
C CYS A 20 24.94 -14.02 -12.85
N PRO A 21 25.06 -15.28 -13.32
CA PRO A 21 26.16 -16.16 -12.95
C PRO A 21 27.51 -15.71 -13.53
N ASN A 22 27.52 -14.86 -14.55
CA ASN A 22 28.75 -14.40 -15.21
C ASN A 22 29.33 -13.13 -14.57
N CYS A 23 28.52 -12.10 -14.32
CA CYS A 23 28.99 -10.82 -13.79
C CYS A 23 28.56 -10.51 -12.34
N GLY A 24 27.63 -11.27 -11.78
CA GLY A 24 27.17 -11.10 -10.40
C GLY A 24 26.16 -9.98 -10.17
N VAL A 25 25.70 -9.25 -11.20
CA VAL A 25 24.64 -8.24 -11.03
C VAL A 25 23.32 -8.90 -10.60
N ARG A 26 22.63 -8.26 -9.66
CA ARG A 26 21.26 -8.64 -9.27
C ARG A 26 20.28 -8.20 -10.35
N LEU A 27 19.62 -9.19 -10.94
CA LEU A 27 18.63 -9.00 -12.00
C LEU A 27 17.22 -8.85 -11.44
N ARG A 28 16.98 -9.32 -10.21
CA ARG A 28 15.71 -9.17 -9.48
C ARG A 28 15.97 -8.81 -8.03
N GLY A 29 15.10 -7.96 -7.48
CA GLY A 29 15.07 -7.66 -6.05
C GLY A 29 14.67 -8.89 -5.23
N SER A 30 15.04 -8.92 -3.95
CA SER A 30 14.55 -9.93 -3.01
C SER A 30 13.03 -9.95 -3.04
N GLY A 31 12.42 -11.14 -3.17
CA GLY A 31 10.97 -11.28 -3.21
C GLY A 31 10.25 -10.59 -2.05
N LYS A 32 8.99 -10.20 -2.27
CA LYS A 32 8.10 -9.67 -1.23
C LYS A 32 7.62 -10.81 -0.34
N SER A 33 7.26 -10.54 0.90
CA SER A 33 6.56 -11.54 1.72
C SER A 33 5.04 -11.37 1.60
N PRO A 34 4.29 -12.33 1.01
CA PRO A 34 2.84 -12.22 0.88
C PRO A 34 2.12 -12.17 2.23
N GLY A 35 2.63 -12.89 3.23
CA GLY A 35 2.09 -12.86 4.59
C GLY A 35 2.25 -11.49 5.24
N ILE A 36 3.40 -10.84 5.06
CA ILE A 36 3.62 -9.47 5.57
C ILE A 36 2.73 -8.47 4.83
N ALA A 37 2.57 -8.60 3.51
CA ALA A 37 1.66 -7.74 2.74
C ALA A 37 0.21 -7.83 3.25
N ALA A 38 -0.27 -9.06 3.50
CA ALA A 38 -1.59 -9.30 4.06
C ALA A 38 -1.73 -8.71 5.48
N LEU A 39 -0.74 -8.96 6.34
CA LEU A 39 -0.73 -8.47 7.72
C LEU A 39 -0.72 -6.95 7.78
N CYS A 40 0.08 -6.29 6.93
CA CYS A 40 0.08 -4.83 6.81
C CYS A 40 -1.31 -4.31 6.46
N SER A 41 -1.98 -4.89 5.47
CA SER A 41 -3.34 -4.50 5.06
C SER A 41 -4.40 -4.77 6.14
N PHE A 42 -4.23 -5.84 6.92
CA PHE A 42 -5.09 -6.17 8.05
C PHE A 42 -4.94 -5.17 9.20
N ILE A 43 -3.71 -4.80 9.56
CA ILE A 43 -3.43 -3.81 10.61
C ILE A 43 -3.94 -2.42 10.21
N PHE A 44 -3.74 -2.05 8.94
CA PHE A 44 -4.14 -0.76 8.42
C PHE A 44 -4.61 -0.88 6.97
N PRO A 45 -5.89 -0.58 6.66
CA PRO A 45 -6.43 -0.72 5.31
C PRO A 45 -5.57 0.02 4.27
N GLY A 46 -5.17 -0.67 3.20
CA GLY A 46 -4.36 -0.09 2.15
C GLY A 46 -2.85 -0.14 2.39
N LEU A 47 -2.37 -0.42 3.61
CA LEU A 47 -0.93 -0.44 3.91
C LEU A 47 -0.20 -1.61 3.22
N GLY A 48 -0.88 -2.74 3.01
CA GLY A 48 -0.32 -3.87 2.26
C GLY A 48 -0.04 -3.53 0.79
N GLN A 49 -0.86 -2.69 0.18
CA GLN A 49 -0.67 -2.17 -1.17
C GLN A 49 0.52 -1.20 -1.23
N VAL A 50 0.69 -0.35 -0.20
CA VAL A 50 1.87 0.52 -0.07
C VAL A 50 3.15 -0.32 0.12
N TYR A 51 3.10 -1.40 0.90
CA TYR A 51 4.19 -2.40 1.01
C TYR A 51 4.51 -3.06 -0.34
N ASN A 52 3.50 -3.24 -1.19
CA ASN A 52 3.67 -3.72 -2.55
C ASN A 52 4.17 -2.65 -3.54
N GLY A 53 4.46 -1.44 -3.07
CA GLY A 53 4.93 -0.32 -3.90
C GLY A 53 3.83 0.34 -4.73
N ASP A 54 2.56 0.14 -4.39
CA ASP A 54 1.42 0.78 -5.06
C ASP A 54 0.64 1.67 -4.07
N ILE A 55 1.09 2.93 -3.96
CA ILE A 55 0.50 3.93 -3.06
C ILE A 55 -0.94 4.28 -3.48
N GLY A 56 -1.18 4.38 -4.78
CA GLY A 56 -2.50 4.72 -5.33
C GLY A 56 -3.55 3.69 -4.95
N ARG A 57 -3.24 2.39 -5.12
CA ARG A 57 -4.13 1.31 -4.64
C ARG A 57 -4.31 1.33 -3.13
N GLY A 58 -3.27 1.67 -2.37
CA GLY A 58 -3.37 1.84 -0.93
C GLY A 58 -4.44 2.86 -0.54
N PHE A 59 -4.43 4.05 -1.15
CA PHE A 59 -5.48 5.05 -0.92
C PHE A 59 -6.86 4.60 -1.38
N LEU A 60 -6.97 3.90 -2.52
CA LEU A 60 -8.26 3.40 -2.99
C LEU A 60 -8.89 2.40 -2.01
N ILE A 61 -8.10 1.47 -1.46
CA ILE A 61 -8.58 0.53 -0.45
C ILE A 61 -8.93 1.24 0.86
N LEU A 62 -8.10 2.18 1.31
CA LEU A 62 -8.35 2.96 2.52
C LEU A 62 -9.65 3.77 2.40
N LEU A 63 -9.81 4.56 1.33
CA LEU A 63 -11.01 5.36 1.08
C LEU A 63 -12.24 4.47 0.87
N GLY A 64 -12.12 3.39 0.10
CA GLY A 64 -13.21 2.44 -0.11
C GLY A 64 -13.66 1.79 1.20
N THR A 65 -12.73 1.46 2.10
CA THR A 65 -13.04 0.91 3.43
C THR A 65 -13.73 1.95 4.30
N ILE A 66 -13.25 3.20 4.33
CA ILE A 66 -13.84 4.30 5.13
C ILE A 66 -15.24 4.64 4.61
N VAL A 67 -15.38 4.92 3.31
CA VAL A 67 -16.64 5.27 2.67
C VAL A 67 -17.63 4.13 2.80
N GLY A 68 -17.19 2.90 2.50
CA GLY A 68 -18.00 1.69 2.68
C GLY A 68 -18.55 1.63 4.10
N SER A 69 -17.67 1.68 5.10
CA SER A 69 -18.05 1.58 6.52
C SER A 69 -18.92 2.74 7.01
N LEU A 70 -18.74 3.95 6.46
CA LEU A 70 -19.50 5.15 6.83
C LEU A 70 -20.97 5.04 6.39
N PHE A 71 -21.23 4.53 5.19
CA PHE A 71 -22.59 4.35 4.70
C PHE A 71 -23.21 3.04 5.22
N PHE A 72 -22.45 1.94 5.22
CA PHE A 72 -22.92 0.63 5.67
C PHE A 72 -21.75 -0.27 6.12
N VAL A 73 -21.85 -0.87 7.30
CA VAL A 73 -20.79 -1.74 7.84
C VAL A 73 -20.40 -2.88 6.89
N ILE A 74 -21.36 -3.51 6.22
CA ILE A 74 -21.12 -4.68 5.36
C ILE A 74 -20.23 -4.34 4.15
N PRO A 75 -20.56 -3.34 3.29
CA PRO A 75 -19.68 -2.87 2.23
C PRO A 75 -18.26 -2.52 2.70
N GLY A 76 -18.12 -1.84 3.84
CA GLY A 76 -16.82 -1.54 4.43
C GLY A 76 -16.00 -2.80 4.72
N LEU A 77 -16.64 -3.79 5.35
CA LEU A 77 -16.01 -5.07 5.66
C LEU A 77 -15.60 -5.85 4.40
N VAL A 78 -16.42 -5.82 3.35
CA VAL A 78 -16.11 -6.47 2.06
C VAL A 78 -14.88 -5.85 1.42
N VAL A 79 -14.80 -4.52 1.36
CA VAL A 79 -13.62 -3.83 0.81
C VAL A 79 -12.38 -4.09 1.66
N PHE A 80 -12.51 -4.13 2.98
CA PHE A 80 -11.42 -4.44 3.90
C PHE A 80 -10.85 -5.85 3.65
N ILE A 81 -11.70 -6.88 3.61
CA ILE A 81 -11.27 -8.27 3.35
C ILE A 81 -10.66 -8.39 1.95
N TYR A 82 -11.27 -7.75 0.95
CA TYR A 82 -10.71 -7.69 -0.40
C TYR A 82 -9.32 -7.05 -0.39
N GLY A 83 -9.12 -5.96 0.37
CA GLY A 83 -7.82 -5.29 0.51
C GLY A 83 -6.73 -6.17 1.12
N ILE A 84 -7.06 -7.10 2.00
CA ILE A 84 -6.11 -8.08 2.55
C ILE A 84 -5.71 -9.10 1.48
N TYR A 85 -6.72 -9.66 0.80
CA TYR A 85 -6.49 -10.62 -0.28
C TYR A 85 -5.68 -10.01 -1.44
N ASP A 86 -6.03 -8.79 -1.87
CA ASP A 86 -5.34 -8.08 -2.95
C ASP A 86 -3.86 -7.83 -2.61
N ALA A 87 -3.56 -7.44 -1.36
CA ALA A 87 -2.18 -7.26 -0.91
C ALA A 87 -1.38 -8.57 -0.95
N TYR A 88 -1.96 -9.66 -0.44
CA TYR A 88 -1.36 -11.00 -0.50
C TYR A 88 -1.11 -11.45 -1.95
N ALA A 89 -2.15 -11.40 -2.78
CA ALA A 89 -2.10 -11.87 -4.15
C ALA A 89 -1.10 -11.07 -4.98
N THR A 90 -1.06 -9.75 -4.82
CA THR A 90 -0.12 -8.87 -5.53
C THR A 90 1.33 -9.17 -5.15
N ALA A 91 1.64 -9.37 -3.86
CA ALA A 91 2.98 -9.79 -3.43
C ALA A 91 3.39 -11.14 -4.04
N LYS A 92 2.48 -12.11 -4.03
CA LYS A 92 2.73 -13.44 -4.62
C LYS A 92 2.99 -13.35 -6.13
N ARG A 93 2.21 -12.54 -6.85
CA ARG A 93 2.37 -12.32 -8.30
C ARG A 93 3.68 -11.61 -8.67
N MET A 94 4.19 -10.73 -7.81
CA MET A 94 5.54 -10.15 -7.99
C MET A 94 6.62 -11.22 -7.85
N ASN A 95 6.49 -12.11 -6.86
CA ASN A 95 7.46 -13.19 -6.62
C ASN A 95 7.46 -14.23 -7.74
N THR A 96 6.29 -14.55 -8.32
CA THR A 96 6.18 -15.47 -9.45
C THR A 96 6.59 -14.82 -10.78
N GLY A 97 6.80 -13.51 -10.80
CA GLY A 97 7.18 -12.76 -12.00
C GLY A 97 6.02 -12.51 -12.97
N GLU A 98 4.78 -12.71 -12.53
CA GLU A 98 3.56 -12.39 -13.31
C GLU A 98 3.37 -10.89 -13.49
N ILE A 99 3.83 -10.10 -12.52
CA ILE A 99 3.84 -8.63 -12.56
C ILE A 99 5.24 -8.10 -12.19
N PRO A 100 5.64 -6.91 -12.70
CA PRO A 100 6.94 -6.35 -12.38
C PRO A 100 7.06 -6.04 -10.88
N TYR A 101 8.22 -6.38 -10.32
CA TYR A 101 8.56 -6.03 -8.94
C TYR A 101 8.58 -4.51 -8.76
N ARG A 102 7.96 -4.02 -7.68
CA ARG A 102 8.04 -2.63 -7.26
C ARG A 102 8.72 -2.52 -5.91
N GLU A 103 9.71 -1.66 -5.82
CA GLU A 103 10.44 -1.44 -4.58
C GLU A 103 9.52 -0.81 -3.53
N ALA A 104 9.58 -1.29 -2.29
CA ALA A 104 8.89 -0.63 -1.18
C ALA A 104 9.81 0.42 -0.59
N ASN A 105 9.27 1.60 -0.31
CA ASN A 105 9.97 2.58 0.50
C ASN A 105 9.29 2.64 1.88
N ALA A 106 10.06 2.32 2.93
CA ALA A 106 9.58 2.39 4.30
C ALA A 106 9.07 3.80 4.68
N LEU A 107 9.67 4.85 4.11
CA LEU A 107 9.21 6.22 4.29
C LEU A 107 7.76 6.39 3.79
N HIS A 108 7.43 5.85 2.61
CA HIS A 108 6.06 5.94 2.09
C HIS A 108 5.05 5.18 2.96
N MET A 109 5.45 4.05 3.55
CA MET A 109 4.60 3.31 4.50
C MET A 109 4.34 4.13 5.77
N VAL A 110 5.39 4.69 6.36
CA VAL A 110 5.28 5.51 7.57
C VAL A 110 4.47 6.78 7.28
N LEU A 111 4.78 7.51 6.20
CA LEU A 111 4.05 8.71 5.81
C LEU A 111 2.58 8.40 5.54
N PHE A 112 2.24 7.29 4.90
CA PHE A 112 0.85 6.92 4.63
C PHE A 112 0.04 6.81 5.93
N VAL A 113 0.57 6.14 6.95
CA VAL A 113 -0.08 5.99 8.25
C VAL A 113 -0.09 7.31 9.02
N VAL A 114 1.05 7.99 9.12
CA VAL A 114 1.18 9.25 9.88
C VAL A 114 0.29 10.34 9.30
N LEU A 115 0.29 10.53 7.99
CA LEU A 115 -0.54 11.55 7.33
C LEU A 115 -2.03 11.26 7.50
N TRP A 116 -2.43 9.99 7.56
CA TRP A 116 -3.81 9.64 7.87
C TRP A 116 -4.21 10.08 9.28
N PHE A 117 -3.42 9.71 10.30
CA PHE A 117 -3.70 10.13 11.69
C PHE A 117 -3.64 11.65 11.87
N VAL A 118 -2.68 12.32 11.24
CA VAL A 118 -2.59 13.79 11.23
C VAL A 118 -3.82 14.40 10.56
N GLY A 119 -4.28 13.85 9.44
CA GLY A 119 -5.49 14.31 8.75
C GLY A 119 -6.74 14.15 9.63
N ILE A 120 -6.88 13.01 10.32
CA ILE A 120 -7.98 12.77 11.28
C ILE A 120 -7.91 13.76 12.45
N ALA A 121 -6.74 13.96 13.05
CA ALA A 121 -6.56 14.93 14.13
C ALA A 121 -6.90 16.35 13.69
N ALA A 122 -6.44 16.76 12.51
CA ALA A 122 -6.75 18.06 11.93
C ALA A 122 -8.27 18.22 11.69
N LEU A 123 -8.94 17.18 11.19
CA LEU A 123 -10.40 17.18 11.02
C LEU A 123 -11.13 17.43 12.36
N PHE A 124 -10.73 16.73 13.43
CA PHE A 124 -11.32 16.91 14.75
C PHE A 124 -11.08 18.32 15.32
N VAL A 125 -9.86 18.83 15.22
CA VAL A 125 -9.52 20.20 15.65
C VAL A 125 -10.36 21.23 14.90
N MET A 126 -10.46 21.10 13.58
CA MET A 126 -11.29 21.99 12.76
C MET A 126 -12.77 21.91 13.15
N SER A 127 -13.31 20.71 13.39
CA SER A 127 -14.69 20.54 13.83
C SER A 127 -14.97 21.21 15.18
N ALA A 128 -14.02 21.15 16.12
CA ALA A 128 -14.13 21.79 17.43
C ALA A 128 -14.10 23.32 17.32
N ILE A 129 -13.22 23.87 16.47
CA ILE A 129 -13.16 25.32 16.20
C ILE A 129 -14.48 25.81 15.60
N ILE A 130 -15.02 25.09 14.62
CA ILE A 130 -16.30 25.43 13.98
C ILE A 130 -17.43 25.40 15.01
N ALA A 131 -17.50 24.34 15.84
CA ALA A 131 -18.52 24.24 16.88
C ALA A 131 -18.42 25.39 17.89
N ALA A 132 -17.22 25.72 18.37
CA ALA A 132 -17.00 26.83 19.30
C ALA A 132 -17.45 28.18 18.71
N PHE A 133 -17.17 28.41 17.42
CA PHE A 133 -17.63 29.61 16.73
C PHE A 133 -19.15 29.67 16.59
N VAL A 134 -19.78 28.57 16.15
CA VAL A 134 -21.24 28.51 15.93
C VAL A 134 -22.02 28.66 17.23
N PHE A 135 -21.68 27.91 18.28
CA PHE A 135 -22.38 28.00 19.58
C PHE A 135 -22.03 29.27 20.35
N GLY A 136 -20.81 29.78 20.20
CA GLY A 136 -20.40 31.05 20.78
C GLY A 136 -21.20 32.23 20.22
N MET A 137 -21.48 32.24 18.92
CA MET A 137 -22.36 33.25 18.32
C MET A 137 -23.82 33.05 18.72
N ALA A 138 -24.32 31.81 18.76
CA ALA A 138 -25.72 31.54 19.11
C ALA A 138 -26.12 32.00 20.53
N GLY A 139 -25.16 32.06 21.47
CA GLY A 139 -25.38 32.59 22.82
C GLY A 139 -25.22 34.11 22.97
N ALA A 140 -24.89 34.82 21.89
CA ALA A 140 -24.70 36.28 21.88
C ALA A 140 -25.94 37.06 21.40
N TYR A 141 -27.06 36.37 21.14
CA TYR A 141 -28.35 36.95 20.74
C TYR A 141 -29.39 36.83 21.85
#